data_AF-A0A3S2B947-F1
#
_entry.id   AF-A0A3S2B947-F1
#
_cell.length_a   1.000
_cell.length_b   1.000
_cell.length_c   1.000
_cell.angle_alpha   90.00
_cell.angle_beta   90.00
_cell.angle_gamma   90.00
#
_symmetry.space_group_name_H-M   'P 1'
#
loop_
_entity.id
_entity.type
_entity.pdbx_description
1 polymer ?
#
loop_
_entity_poly.entity_id
_entity_poly.type
_entity_poly.pdbx_seq_one_letter_code
_entity_poly.pdbx_strand_id
1 'polypeptide(L)'
;AWAAESTLEELTARGDWDGALKLVDAQKATRQIERDAANRRRAVLLTAKAQALADSDPAAARTAAIEANKLRPDFAPAAVAAAAALFKQNDVRKGSKILEAAWKAEPHPEIAELYTHARPGDAVLDRLNRAKKLQEMKKNHAESSMTVARAALDAQDFATARREAEAAIRMD
;
A
#
# COMPACT_ATOMS: atom_id res chain seq x y z
N ALA A 1 24.94 4.85 -17.85
CA ALA A 1 23.80 4.71 -16.92
C ALA A 1 24.11 5.11 -15.47
N TRP A 2 25.38 5.27 -15.05
CA TRP A 2 25.72 5.60 -13.64
C TRP A 2 25.39 7.05 -13.21
N ALA A 3 25.67 8.04 -14.06
CA ALA A 3 25.46 9.46 -13.71
C ALA A 3 23.99 9.77 -13.35
N ALA A 4 23.04 9.24 -14.12
CA ALA A 4 21.62 9.48 -13.86
C ALA A 4 21.10 8.75 -12.60
N GLU A 5 21.69 7.61 -12.23
CA GLU A 5 21.35 6.94 -10.98
C GLU A 5 21.90 7.74 -9.78
N SER A 6 23.14 8.21 -9.87
CA SER A 6 23.74 9.07 -8.84
C SER A 6 22.97 10.39 -8.66
N THR A 7 22.54 11.03 -9.75
CA THR A 7 21.69 12.23 -9.65
C THR A 7 20.34 11.91 -9.02
N LEU A 8 19.75 10.75 -9.34
CA LEU A 8 18.49 10.32 -8.73
C LEU A 8 18.64 10.12 -7.21
N GLU A 9 19.71 9.45 -6.78
CA GLU A 9 20.05 9.26 -5.36
C GLU A 9 20.26 10.60 -4.63
N GLU A 10 20.95 11.55 -5.25
CA GLU A 10 21.16 12.89 -4.68
C GLU A 10 19.84 13.65 -4.51
N LEU A 11 18.97 13.61 -5.51
CA LEU A 11 17.67 14.27 -5.49
C LEU A 11 16.75 13.68 -4.42
N THR A 12 16.69 12.34 -4.32
CA THR A 12 15.88 11.68 -3.29
C THR A 12 16.44 11.92 -1.89
N ALA A 13 17.77 11.92 -1.72
CA ALA A 13 18.42 12.23 -0.44
C ALA A 13 18.12 13.66 0.04
N ARG A 14 17.96 14.62 -0.88
CA ARG A 14 17.57 16.01 -0.56
C ARG A 14 16.07 16.21 -0.42
N GLY A 15 15.25 15.20 -0.72
CA GLY A 15 13.80 15.33 -0.77
C GLY A 15 13.28 16.12 -1.98
N ASP A 16 14.11 16.32 -3.02
CA ASP A 16 13.67 16.93 -4.28
C ASP A 16 12.96 15.90 -5.16
N TRP A 17 11.75 15.54 -4.74
CA TRP A 17 10.93 14.56 -5.42
C TRP A 17 10.51 15.01 -6.84
N ASP A 18 10.30 16.31 -7.05
CA ASP A 18 9.91 16.86 -8.34
C ASP A 18 11.06 16.85 -9.34
N GLY A 19 12.28 17.16 -8.89
CA GLY A 19 13.50 16.94 -9.68
C GLY A 19 13.68 15.47 -10.06
N ALA A 20 13.53 14.56 -9.09
CA ALA A 20 13.66 13.12 -9.32
C ALA A 20 12.62 12.61 -10.35
N LEU A 21 11.37 13.06 -10.27
CA LEU A 21 10.32 12.70 -11.23
C LEU A 21 10.63 13.21 -12.64
N LYS A 22 11.07 14.46 -12.76
CA LYS A 22 11.48 15.04 -14.05
C LYS A 22 12.62 14.26 -14.69
N LEU A 23 13.60 13.81 -13.90
CA LEU A 23 14.71 13.00 -14.38
C LEU A 23 14.21 11.68 -14.98
N VAL A 24 13.31 10.97 -14.29
CA VAL A 24 12.72 9.72 -14.79
C VAL A 24 11.90 9.95 -16.07
N ASP A 25 11.13 11.04 -16.14
CA ASP A 25 10.36 11.39 -17.33
C ASP A 25 11.27 11.71 -18.53
N ALA A 26 12.41 12.37 -18.31
CA ALA A 26 13.42 12.61 -19.34
C ALA A 26 14.08 11.31 -19.83
N GLN A 27 14.42 10.39 -18.92
CA GLN A 27 14.95 9.06 -19.30
C GLN A 27 13.95 8.27 -20.14
N LYS A 28 12.66 8.33 -19.80
CA LYS A 28 11.59 7.70 -20.59
C LYS A 28 11.44 8.34 -21.97
N ALA A 29 11.44 9.67 -22.05
CA ALA A 29 11.30 10.40 -23.32
C ALA A 29 12.46 10.12 -24.29
N THR A 30 13.67 9.99 -23.76
CA THR A 30 14.88 9.64 -24.52
C THR A 30 15.08 8.14 -24.74
N ARG A 31 14.10 7.31 -24.34
CA ARG A 31 14.13 5.83 -24.43
C ARG A 31 15.35 5.18 -23.78
N GLN A 32 15.92 5.83 -22.76
CA GLN A 32 16.98 5.24 -21.94
C GLN A 32 16.44 4.15 -21.00
N ILE A 33 15.15 4.22 -20.67
CA ILE A 33 14.43 3.22 -19.90
C ILE A 33 13.10 2.90 -20.57
N GLU A 34 12.69 1.64 -20.47
CA GLU A 34 11.39 1.18 -20.97
C GLU A 34 10.23 1.83 -20.21
N ARG A 35 9.08 1.95 -20.89
CA ARG A 35 7.88 2.59 -20.35
C ARG A 35 7.47 2.01 -18.99
N ASP A 36 7.51 0.69 -18.86
CA ASP A 36 7.12 0.02 -17.62
C ASP A 36 8.13 0.27 -16.50
N ALA A 37 9.43 0.22 -16.81
CA ALA A 37 10.48 0.55 -15.83
C ALA A 37 10.35 2.00 -15.34
N ALA A 38 10.05 2.95 -16.24
CA ALA A 38 9.78 4.34 -15.88
C ALA A 38 8.55 4.46 -14.97
N ASN A 39 7.44 3.77 -15.29
CA ASN A 39 6.24 3.79 -14.47
C ASN A 39 6.49 3.21 -13.07
N ARG A 40 7.30 2.15 -12.96
CA ARG A 40 7.71 1.59 -11.66
C ARG A 40 8.50 2.60 -10.85
N ARG A 41 9.52 3.24 -11.44
CA ARG A 41 10.33 4.28 -10.77
C ARG A 41 9.47 5.48 -10.33
N ARG A 42 8.58 5.97 -11.20
CA ARG A 42 7.64 7.05 -10.86
C ARG A 42 6.72 6.66 -9.70
N ALA A 43 6.16 5.45 -9.70
CA ALA A 43 5.31 4.99 -8.61
C ALA A 43 6.05 4.96 -7.26
N VAL A 44 7.31 4.51 -7.23
CA VAL A 44 8.16 4.55 -6.02
C VAL A 44 8.39 5.99 -5.56
N LEU A 45 8.83 6.88 -6.46
CA LEU A 45 9.10 8.29 -6.14
C LEU A 45 7.85 9.04 -5.66
N LEU A 46 6.70 8.82 -6.30
CA LEU A 46 5.43 9.43 -5.90
C LEU A 46 4.95 8.90 -4.54
N THR A 47 5.20 7.62 -4.24
CA THR A 47 4.89 7.05 -2.92
C THR A 47 5.75 7.70 -1.83
N ALA A 48 7.06 7.83 -2.08
CA ALA A 48 7.97 8.51 -1.16
C ALA A 48 7.60 9.99 -0.97
N LYS A 49 7.29 10.70 -2.07
CA LYS A 49 6.78 12.08 -2.02
C LYS A 49 5.51 12.18 -1.18
N ALA A 50 4.58 11.25 -1.36
CA ALA A 50 3.34 11.23 -0.59
C ALA A 50 3.58 11.05 0.92
N GLN A 51 4.49 10.16 1.30
CA GLN A 51 4.88 9.94 2.69
C GLN A 51 5.55 11.20 3.28
N ALA A 52 6.48 11.81 2.54
CA ALA A 52 7.18 13.02 2.99
C ALA A 52 6.25 14.24 3.18
N LEU A 53 5.18 14.33 2.38
CA LEU A 53 4.21 15.44 2.44
C LEU A 53 3.02 15.15 3.37
N ALA A 54 2.94 13.96 3.96
CA ALA A 54 1.72 13.48 4.62
C ALA A 54 1.23 14.37 5.77
N ASP A 55 2.13 15.10 6.43
CA ASP A 55 1.84 15.96 7.58
C ASP A 55 1.94 17.46 7.24
N SER A 56 2.77 17.84 6.27
CA SER A 56 2.97 19.25 5.86
C SER A 56 2.01 19.71 4.77
N ASP A 57 1.68 18.85 3.81
CA ASP A 57 0.72 19.12 2.73
C ASP A 57 -0.10 17.85 2.40
N PRO A 58 -1.18 17.59 3.17
CA PRO A 58 -2.03 16.41 2.96
C PRO A 58 -2.71 16.36 1.58
N ALA A 59 -2.93 17.52 0.94
CA ALA A 59 -3.57 17.59 -0.37
C ALA A 59 -2.60 17.15 -1.48
N ALA A 60 -1.36 17.64 -1.44
CA ALA A 60 -0.31 17.19 -2.34
C ALA A 60 0.06 15.72 -2.09
N ALA A 61 0.15 15.29 -0.83
CA ALA A 61 0.41 13.91 -0.45
C ALA A 61 -0.61 12.95 -1.06
N ARG A 62 -1.91 13.27 -0.93
CA ARG A 62 -3.00 12.48 -1.53
C ARG A 62 -2.88 12.41 -3.04
N THR A 63 -2.57 13.52 -3.69
CA THR A 63 -2.45 13.58 -5.15
C THR A 63 -1.32 12.68 -5.64
N ALA A 64 -0.15 12.77 -5.00
CA ALA A 64 1.00 11.93 -5.30
C ALA A 64 0.69 10.44 -5.07
N ALA A 65 0.07 10.09 -3.94
CA ALA A 65 -0.24 8.69 -3.61
C ALA A 65 -1.25 8.07 -4.59
N ILE A 66 -2.31 8.82 -4.96
CA ILE A 66 -3.30 8.34 -5.94
C ILE A 66 -2.66 8.18 -7.32
N GLU A 67 -1.77 9.08 -7.73
CA GLU A 67 -1.03 8.92 -8.99
C GLU A 67 -0.12 7.69 -8.95
N ALA A 68 0.62 7.48 -7.86
CA ALA A 68 1.45 6.29 -7.67
C ALA A 68 0.64 5.00 -7.84
N ASN A 69 -0.49 4.90 -7.16
CA ASN A 69 -1.37 3.73 -7.22
C ASN A 69 -2.02 3.55 -8.60
N LYS A 70 -2.28 4.63 -9.35
CA LYS A 70 -2.76 4.52 -10.74
C LYS A 70 -1.70 3.96 -11.68
N LEU A 71 -0.43 4.31 -11.48
CA LEU A 71 0.67 3.78 -12.28
C LEU A 71 0.96 2.31 -11.99
N ARG A 72 0.83 1.92 -10.72
CA ARG A 72 1.07 0.55 -10.23
C ARG A 72 0.04 0.17 -9.15
N PRO A 73 -1.15 -0.30 -9.54
CA PRO A 73 -2.19 -0.73 -8.59
C PRO A 73 -1.82 -1.98 -7.78
N ASP A 74 -0.84 -2.73 -8.25
CA ASP A 74 -0.27 -3.95 -7.66
C ASP A 74 0.88 -3.65 -6.68
N PHE A 75 1.29 -2.39 -6.54
CA PHE A 75 2.38 -1.99 -5.65
C PHE A 75 1.82 -1.61 -4.28
N ALA A 76 1.92 -2.52 -3.31
CA ALA A 76 1.32 -2.37 -1.98
C ALA A 76 1.62 -1.04 -1.28
N PRO A 77 2.87 -0.52 -1.24
CA PRO A 77 3.18 0.78 -0.63
C PRO A 77 2.39 1.95 -1.23
N ALA A 78 2.17 1.97 -2.55
CA ALA A 78 1.38 3.01 -3.21
C ALA A 78 -0.11 2.90 -2.85
N ALA A 79 -0.64 1.67 -2.80
CA ALA A 79 -2.02 1.42 -2.38
C ALA A 79 -2.27 1.84 -0.92
N VAL A 80 -1.33 1.50 -0.02
CA VAL A 80 -1.35 1.86 1.40
C VAL A 80 -1.29 3.39 1.56
N ALA A 81 -0.33 4.06 0.93
CA ALA A 81 -0.23 5.52 0.98
C ALA A 81 -1.50 6.21 0.45
N ALA A 82 -2.08 5.72 -0.65
CA ALA A 82 -3.27 6.29 -1.25
C ALA A 82 -4.50 6.09 -0.35
N ALA A 83 -4.66 4.90 0.23
CA ALA A 83 -5.76 4.60 1.14
C ALA A 83 -5.64 5.38 2.46
N ALA A 84 -4.44 5.48 3.04
CA ALA A 84 -4.20 6.26 4.25
C ALA A 84 -4.54 7.73 4.05
N ALA A 85 -4.14 8.33 2.92
CA ALA A 85 -4.50 9.70 2.57
C ALA A 85 -6.02 9.90 2.40
N LEU A 86 -6.74 8.90 1.88
CA LEU A 86 -8.20 8.92 1.78
C LEU A 86 -8.88 8.77 3.14
N PHE A 87 -8.35 7.92 4.02
CA PHE A 87 -8.87 7.75 5.38
C PHE A 87 -8.72 9.01 6.22
N LYS A 88 -7.57 9.71 6.12
CA LYS A 88 -7.39 11.04 6.74
C LYS A 88 -8.44 12.06 6.30
N GLN A 89 -9.06 11.89 5.13
CA GLN A 89 -10.13 12.75 4.59
C GLN A 89 -11.54 12.15 4.78
N ASN A 90 -11.70 11.13 5.62
CA ASN A 90 -12.96 10.40 5.82
C ASN A 90 -13.54 9.70 4.57
N ASP A 91 -12.75 9.53 3.49
CA ASP A 91 -13.16 8.77 2.30
C ASP A 91 -12.82 7.28 2.43
N VAL A 92 -13.40 6.67 3.47
CA VAL A 92 -13.16 5.26 3.84
C VAL A 92 -13.56 4.32 2.70
N ARG A 93 -14.67 4.61 2.02
CA ARG A 93 -15.17 3.75 0.95
C ARG A 93 -14.17 3.65 -0.19
N LYS A 94 -13.58 4.77 -0.61
CA LYS A 94 -12.61 4.77 -1.71
C LYS A 94 -11.27 4.19 -1.29
N GLY A 95 -10.79 4.51 -0.09
CA GLY A 95 -9.54 3.93 0.43
C GLY A 95 -9.63 2.41 0.57
N SER A 96 -10.73 1.88 1.12
CA SER A 96 -10.96 0.43 1.22
C SER A 96 -10.98 -0.24 -0.16
N LYS A 97 -11.57 0.39 -1.19
CA LYS A 97 -11.56 -0.18 -2.55
C LYS A 97 -10.15 -0.27 -3.16
N ILE A 98 -9.28 0.70 -2.88
CA ILE A 98 -7.88 0.65 -3.34
C ILE A 98 -7.15 -0.52 -2.70
N LEU A 99 -7.30 -0.69 -1.38
CA LEU A 99 -6.70 -1.80 -0.63
C LEU A 99 -7.24 -3.15 -1.10
N GLU A 100 -8.55 -3.28 -1.32
CA GLU A 100 -9.17 -4.51 -1.84
C GLU A 100 -8.65 -4.88 -3.25
N ALA A 101 -8.39 -3.89 -4.10
CA ALA A 101 -7.83 -4.14 -5.43
C ALA A 101 -6.37 -4.63 -5.34
N ALA A 102 -5.55 -3.97 -4.52
CA ALA A 102 -4.17 -4.39 -4.30
C ALA A 102 -4.09 -5.77 -3.64
N TRP A 103 -4.94 -6.05 -2.66
CA TRP A 103 -5.05 -7.37 -2.00
C TRP A 103 -5.39 -8.51 -2.96
N LYS A 104 -6.27 -8.25 -3.94
CA LYS A 104 -6.61 -9.23 -4.98
C LYS A 104 -5.46 -9.48 -5.94
N ALA A 105 -4.56 -8.52 -6.14
CA ALA A 105 -3.33 -8.76 -6.88
C ALA A 105 -2.41 -9.64 -6.03
N GLU A 106 -1.97 -9.12 -4.88
CA GLU A 106 -1.07 -9.81 -3.95
C GLU A 106 -1.41 -9.41 -2.49
N PRO A 107 -1.84 -10.36 -1.64
CA PRO A 107 -2.01 -10.11 -0.21
C PRO A 107 -0.73 -9.62 0.45
N HIS A 108 -0.82 -8.55 1.26
CA HIS A 108 0.33 -7.94 1.91
C HIS A 108 -0.01 -7.47 3.34
N PRO A 109 0.87 -7.66 4.33
CA PRO A 109 0.59 -7.35 5.74
C PRO A 109 0.21 -5.88 5.97
N GLU A 110 0.90 -4.92 5.34
CA GLU A 110 0.54 -3.49 5.47
C GLU A 110 -0.86 -3.15 4.91
N ILE A 111 -1.31 -3.87 3.86
CA ILE A 111 -2.67 -3.71 3.32
C ILE A 111 -3.68 -4.23 4.35
N ALA A 112 -3.43 -5.41 4.93
CA ALA A 112 -4.28 -6.00 5.95
C ALA A 112 -4.40 -5.10 7.19
N GLU A 113 -3.27 -4.61 7.70
CA GLU A 113 -3.20 -3.72 8.85
C GLU A 113 -4.04 -2.45 8.62
N LEU A 114 -3.80 -1.76 7.50
CA LEU A 114 -4.51 -0.53 7.19
C LEU A 114 -5.99 -0.78 6.89
N TYR A 115 -6.34 -1.89 6.24
CA TYR A 115 -7.73 -2.21 5.89
C TYR A 115 -8.56 -2.57 7.13
N THR A 116 -8.00 -3.35 8.05
CA THR A 116 -8.66 -3.73 9.30
C THR A 116 -8.85 -2.53 10.23
N HIS A 117 -7.96 -1.54 10.17
CA HIS A 117 -8.04 -0.30 10.95
C HIS A 117 -8.57 0.90 10.16
N ALA A 118 -9.25 0.66 9.03
CA ALA A 118 -9.69 1.71 8.11
C ALA A 118 -10.62 2.78 8.73
N ARG A 119 -11.29 2.47 9.84
CA ARG A 119 -12.10 3.41 10.61
C ARG A 119 -11.57 3.51 12.04
N PRO A 120 -11.19 4.72 12.49
CA PRO A 120 -10.94 4.97 13.91
C PRO A 120 -12.20 4.63 14.73
N GLY A 121 -12.03 3.85 15.79
CA GLY A 121 -13.12 3.48 16.69
C GLY A 121 -13.90 2.20 16.32
N ASP A 122 -13.56 1.51 15.24
CA ASP A 122 -14.13 0.16 14.96
C ASP A 122 -13.88 -0.76 16.17
N ALA A 123 -14.89 -1.55 16.55
CA ALA A 123 -14.75 -2.52 17.63
C ALA A 123 -13.84 -3.68 17.18
N VAL A 124 -13.30 -4.46 18.12
CA VAL A 124 -12.46 -5.63 17.80
C VAL A 124 -13.18 -6.64 16.89
N LEU A 125 -14.49 -6.80 17.06
CA LEU A 125 -15.31 -7.66 16.20
C LEU A 125 -15.48 -7.09 14.78
N ASP A 126 -15.54 -5.77 14.62
CA ASP A 126 -15.60 -5.13 13.30
C ASP A 126 -14.27 -5.34 12.54
N ARG A 127 -13.14 -5.23 13.25
CA ARG A 127 -11.82 -5.55 12.70
C ARG A 127 -11.73 -7.01 12.25
N LEU A 128 -12.23 -7.95 13.07
CA LEU A 128 -12.32 -9.36 12.70
C LEU A 128 -13.20 -9.58 11.46
N ASN A 129 -14.33 -8.91 11.34
CA ASN A 129 -15.19 -9.01 10.16
C ASN A 129 -14.50 -8.49 8.89
N ARG A 130 -13.71 -7.42 9.00
CA ARG A 130 -12.88 -6.92 7.89
C ARG A 130 -11.77 -7.90 7.50
N ALA A 131 -11.10 -8.50 8.49
CA ALA A 131 -10.10 -9.53 8.25
C ALA A 131 -10.70 -10.73 7.51
N LYS A 132 -11.86 -11.23 7.96
CA LYS A 132 -12.61 -12.30 7.27
C LYS A 132 -12.99 -11.91 5.84
N LYS A 133 -13.36 -10.65 5.61
CA LYS A 133 -13.64 -10.14 4.26
C LYS A 133 -12.41 -10.18 3.35
N LEU A 134 -11.22 -9.86 3.84
CA LEU A 134 -9.98 -10.01 3.08
C LEU A 134 -9.68 -11.48 2.77
N GLN A 135 -9.86 -12.37 3.76
CA GLN A 135 -9.71 -13.80 3.56
C GLN A 135 -10.67 -14.35 2.50
N GLU A 136 -11.93 -13.90 2.48
CA GLU A 136 -12.89 -14.30 1.46
C GLU A 136 -12.44 -13.94 0.02
N MET A 137 -11.67 -12.86 -0.15
CA MET A 137 -11.11 -12.49 -1.45
C MET A 137 -9.95 -13.40 -1.88
N LYS A 138 -9.20 -13.97 -0.93
CA LYS A 138 -8.00 -14.78 -1.14
C LYS A 138 -7.92 -15.90 -0.08
N LYS A 139 -8.80 -16.91 -0.19
CA LYS A 139 -9.01 -17.94 0.85
C LYS A 139 -7.80 -18.85 1.11
N ASN A 140 -7.01 -19.11 0.08
CA ASN A 140 -5.89 -20.04 0.12
C ASN A 140 -4.57 -19.27 0.09
N HIS A 141 -4.36 -18.39 1.06
CA HIS A 141 -3.15 -17.59 1.16
C HIS A 141 -2.74 -17.44 2.62
N ALA A 142 -1.45 -17.65 2.92
CA ALA A 142 -0.94 -17.60 4.29
C ALA A 142 -1.23 -16.24 4.95
N GLU A 143 -0.97 -15.14 4.26
CA GLU A 143 -1.24 -13.78 4.75
C GLU A 143 -2.73 -13.53 5.07
N SER A 144 -3.65 -14.11 4.29
CA SER A 144 -5.10 -14.01 4.58
C SER A 144 -5.45 -14.70 5.89
N SER A 145 -4.94 -15.92 6.08
CA SER A 145 -5.15 -16.69 7.31
C SER A 145 -4.49 -15.99 8.50
N MET A 146 -3.28 -15.47 8.34
CA MET A 146 -2.57 -14.71 9.38
C MET A 146 -3.32 -13.43 9.77
N THR A 147 -3.91 -12.73 8.80
CA THR A 147 -4.74 -11.53 9.04
C THR A 147 -5.95 -11.86 9.91
N VAL A 148 -6.66 -12.97 9.63
CA VAL A 148 -7.79 -13.42 10.46
C VAL A 148 -7.31 -13.89 11.83
N ALA A 149 -6.18 -14.60 11.89
CA ALA A 149 -5.61 -15.08 13.14
C ALA A 149 -5.32 -13.92 14.11
N ARG A 150 -4.67 -12.85 13.62
CA ARG A 150 -4.38 -11.64 14.41
C ARG A 150 -5.66 -10.96 14.90
N ALA A 151 -6.61 -10.72 14.00
CA ALA A 151 -7.85 -10.04 14.37
C ALA A 151 -8.74 -10.88 15.32
N ALA A 152 -8.71 -12.21 15.19
CA ALA A 152 -9.42 -13.12 16.08
C ALA A 152 -8.79 -13.13 17.48
N LEU A 153 -7.46 -13.05 17.57
CA LEU A 153 -6.74 -12.93 18.83
C LEU A 153 -7.13 -11.63 19.57
N ASP A 154 -7.18 -10.50 18.86
CA ASP A 154 -7.60 -9.21 19.42
C ASP A 154 -9.07 -9.25 19.89
N ALA A 155 -9.91 -10.04 19.23
CA ALA A 155 -11.30 -10.28 19.60
C ALA A 155 -11.48 -11.37 20.69
N GLN A 156 -10.39 -11.93 21.23
CA GLN A 156 -10.38 -13.02 22.20
C GLN A 156 -11.05 -14.32 21.71
N ASP A 157 -11.20 -14.48 20.39
CA ASP A 157 -11.63 -15.73 19.75
C ASP A 157 -10.40 -16.62 19.53
N PHE A 158 -9.91 -17.19 20.62
CA PHE A 158 -8.67 -17.99 20.63
C PHE A 158 -8.77 -19.25 19.78
N ALA A 159 -9.97 -19.83 19.66
CA ALA A 159 -10.21 -21.01 18.83
C ALA A 159 -10.01 -20.69 17.35
N THR A 160 -10.63 -19.62 16.85
CA THR A 160 -10.41 -19.15 15.48
C THR A 160 -8.97 -18.71 15.28
N ALA A 161 -8.39 -17.94 16.21
CA ALA A 161 -7.02 -17.44 16.10
C ALA A 161 -6.01 -18.57 15.89
N ARG A 162 -6.09 -19.63 16.70
CA ARG A 162 -5.23 -20.80 16.58
C ARG A 162 -5.42 -21.53 15.25
N ARG A 163 -6.68 -21.78 14.86
CA ARG A 163 -6.98 -22.51 13.62
C ARG A 163 -6.41 -21.78 12.39
N GLU A 164 -6.59 -20.47 12.31
CA GLU A 164 -6.12 -19.69 11.17
C GLU A 164 -4.58 -19.52 11.18
N ALA A 165 -3.95 -19.42 12.36
CA ALA A 165 -2.50 -19.42 12.47
C ALA A 165 -1.89 -20.75 12.00
N GLU A 166 -2.48 -21.89 12.40
CA GLU A 166 -2.08 -23.21 11.92
C GLU A 166 -2.31 -23.36 10.40
N ALA A 167 -3.39 -22.78 9.87
CA ALA A 167 -3.65 -22.78 8.44
C ALA A 167 -2.61 -21.95 7.66
N ALA A 168 -2.19 -20.79 8.19
CA ALA A 168 -1.14 -19.97 7.58
C ALA A 168 0.18 -20.75 7.45
N ILE A 169 0.62 -21.41 8.52
CA ILE A 169 1.85 -22.22 8.53
C ILE A 169 1.82 -23.36 7.50
N ARG A 170 0.65 -23.93 7.21
CA ARG A 170 0.51 -25.01 6.21
C ARG A 170 0.56 -24.51 4.76
N MET A 171 0.40 -23.21 4.55
CA MET A 171 0.33 -22.58 3.22
C MET A 171 1.65 -21.90 2.81
N ASP A 172 2.54 -21.60 3.77
CA ASP A 172 3.91 -21.14 3.54
C ASP A 172 4.81 -22.26 2.98
#